data_AF-A0A949KAG6-F1
#
_entry.id   AF-A0A949KAG6-F1
#
_cell.length_a   1.000
_cell.length_b   1.000
_cell.length_c   1.000
_cell.angle_alpha   90.00
_cell.angle_beta   90.00
_cell.angle_gamma   90.00
#
_symmetry.space_group_name_H-M   'P 1'
#
loop_
_entity.id
_entity.type
_entity.pdbx_description
1 polymer ?
#
loop_
_entity_poly.entity_id
_entity_poly.type
_entity_poly.pdbx_seq_one_letter_code
_entity_poly.pdbx_strand_id
1 'polypeptide(L)' 'MSTSNGLRVEHMTDSKVTPLRRAQPCPECGRPSTRDSYPFCSERCRAVDLNRWLVGGYAIPVTEVEDNQDEDFDDRG' A
#
# COMPACT_ATOMS: atom_id res chain seq x y z
N MET A 1 -46.96 7.47 33.91
CA MET A 1 -46.31 6.33 33.25
C MET A 1 -46.12 6.70 31.79
N SER A 2 -44.86 6.81 31.35
CA SER A 2 -44.37 6.82 29.95
C SER A 2 -43.17 7.77 29.85
N THR A 3 -42.00 7.27 30.20
CA THR A 3 -40.73 7.86 29.79
C THR A 3 -40.44 7.41 28.37
N SER A 4 -40.55 8.32 27.41
CA SER A 4 -40.25 8.09 26.01
C SER A 4 -38.74 7.96 25.78
N ASN A 5 -38.40 6.85 25.14
CA ASN A 5 -37.40 6.67 24.09
C ASN A 5 -35.96 7.14 24.27
N GLY A 6 -35.08 6.14 24.09
CA GLY A 6 -34.14 6.20 22.97
C GLY A 6 -32.73 6.52 23.39
N LEU A 7 -32.06 5.52 23.98
CA LEU A 7 -30.62 5.51 24.16
C LEU A 7 -29.95 5.74 22.78
N ARG A 8 -29.41 6.95 22.61
CA ARG A 8 -28.54 7.34 21.49
C ARG A 8 -27.40 6.31 21.42
N VAL A 9 -27.34 5.52 20.35
CA VAL A 9 -26.19 4.66 20.06
C VAL A 9 -25.07 5.61 19.64
N GLU A 10 -24.25 6.02 20.61
CA GLU A 10 -23.01 6.72 20.31
C GLU A 10 -22.09 5.71 19.60
N HIS A 11 -21.63 6.04 18.40
CA HIS A 11 -20.62 5.25 17.68
C HIS A 11 -19.33 5.23 18.51
N MET A 12 -19.24 4.24 19.40
CA MET A 12 -18.13 4.02 20.30
C MET A 12 -16.97 3.39 19.51
N THR A 13 -16.16 4.27 18.94
CA THR A 13 -14.78 4.06 18.46
C THR A 13 -14.51 2.72 17.76
N ASP A 14 -14.62 2.73 16.43
CA ASP A 14 -14.01 1.73 15.55
C ASP A 14 -12.51 1.65 15.89
N SER A 15 -12.15 0.66 16.70
CA SER A 15 -10.77 0.43 17.08
C SER A 15 -10.09 -0.20 15.87
N LYS A 16 -9.26 0.58 15.16
CA LYS A 16 -8.49 0.13 13.99
C LYS A 16 -7.55 -1.02 14.37
N VAL A 17 -8.04 -2.26 14.31
CA VAL A 17 -7.26 -3.47 14.56
C VAL A 17 -6.21 -3.58 13.45
N THR A 18 -4.99 -3.12 13.73
CA THR A 18 -3.88 -3.20 12.79
C THR A 18 -3.01 -4.41 13.14
N PRO A 19 -2.80 -5.36 12.21
CA PRO A 19 -1.99 -6.55 12.47
C PRO A 19 -0.59 -6.18 12.96
N LEU A 20 -0.07 -6.93 13.94
CA LEU A 20 1.26 -6.77 14.52
C LEU A 20 2.36 -7.21 13.53
N ARG A 21 2.47 -6.54 12.38
CA ARG A 21 3.58 -6.76 11.45
C ARG A 21 4.88 -6.34 12.13
N ARG A 22 5.94 -7.14 11.94
CA ARG A 22 7.28 -6.82 12.43
C ARG A 22 7.76 -5.52 11.78
N ALA A 23 8.50 -4.71 12.52
CA ALA A 23 9.10 -3.51 11.95
C ALA A 23 10.08 -3.92 10.82
N GLN A 24 9.96 -3.26 9.68
CA GLN A 24 10.84 -3.44 8.52
C GLN A 24 11.68 -2.17 8.33
N PRO A 25 12.88 -2.26 7.76
CA PRO A 25 13.65 -1.07 7.39
C PRO A 25 12.89 -0.29 6.30
N CYS A 26 12.80 1.04 6.48
CA CYS A 26 12.17 1.94 5.52
C CYS A 26 12.91 1.87 4.18
N PRO A 27 12.22 1.65 3.04
CA PRO A 27 12.88 1.56 1.74
C PRO A 27 13.55 2.86 1.31
N GLU A 28 13.08 4.01 1.81
CA GLU A 28 13.64 5.32 1.46
C GLU A 28 14.85 5.75 2.31
N CYS A 29 15.00 5.25 3.54
CA CYS A 29 16.05 5.73 4.44
C CYS A 29 16.59 4.72 5.46
N GLY A 30 16.18 3.45 5.41
CA GLY A 30 16.66 2.35 6.26
C GLY A 30 16.20 2.35 7.73
N ARG A 31 15.58 3.43 8.22
CA ARG A 31 15.08 3.53 9.61
C ARG A 31 13.92 2.54 9.86
N PRO A 32 13.73 2.06 11.11
CA PRO A 32 12.64 1.12 11.41
C PRO A 32 11.27 1.74 11.09
N SER A 33 10.40 0.96 10.43
CA SER A 33 9.04 1.36 10.07
C SER A 33 8.18 1.58 11.32
N THR A 34 7.31 2.59 11.28
CA THR A 34 6.30 2.79 12.32
C THR A 34 4.99 2.09 11.94
N ARG A 35 4.11 1.85 12.92
CA ARG A 35 2.81 1.21 12.65
C ARG A 35 1.90 2.07 11.77
N ASP A 36 1.94 3.38 11.96
CA ASP A 36 1.06 4.31 11.26
C ASP A 36 1.48 4.54 9.81
N SER A 37 2.80 4.48 9.54
CA SER A 37 3.37 4.72 8.21
C SER A 37 3.94 3.47 7.53
N TYR A 38 3.65 2.26 8.02
CA TYR A 38 4.20 1.01 7.46
C TYR A 38 3.93 0.93 5.94
N PRO A 39 4.95 0.62 5.10
CA PRO A 39 6.30 0.11 5.40
C PRO A 39 7.38 1.18 5.68
N PHE A 40 7.02 2.45 5.73
CA PHE A 40 7.95 3.57 5.92
C PHE A 40 8.15 3.94 7.39
N CYS A 41 9.18 4.73 7.68
CA CYS A 41 9.39 5.29 9.01
C CYS A 41 8.61 6.59 9.27
N SER A 42 8.05 7.24 8.24
CA SER A 42 7.29 8.49 8.38
C SER A 42 6.45 8.82 7.13
N GLU A 43 5.48 9.73 7.31
CA GLU A 43 4.71 10.39 6.24
C GLU A 43 5.61 11.00 5.16
N ARG A 44 6.72 11.64 5.57
CA ARG A 44 7.69 12.25 4.66
C ARG A 44 8.32 11.22 3.73
N CYS A 45 8.75 10.07 4.26
CA CYS A 45 9.35 9.01 3.45
C CYS A 45 8.33 8.43 2.46
N ARG A 46 7.06 8.28 2.87
CA ARG A 46 5.99 7.87 1.96
C ARG A 46 5.81 8.83 0.78
N ALA A 47 5.86 10.14 1.04
CA ALA A 47 5.74 11.15 -0.01
C ALA A 47 6.96 11.18 -0.96
N VAL A 48 8.17 10.92 -0.44
CA VAL A 48 9.39 10.83 -1.26
C VAL A 48 9.35 9.62 -2.20
N ASP A 49 8.96 8.45 -1.67
CA ASP A 49 8.74 7.24 -2.48
C ASP A 49 7.73 7.53 -3.59
N LEU A 50 6.57 8.10 -3.24
CA LEU A 50 5.56 8.51 -4.23
C LEU A 50 6.11 9.44 -5.31
N ASN A 51 6.92 10.44 -4.95
CA ASN A 51 7.55 11.31 -5.93
C ASN A 51 8.47 10.53 -6.87
N ARG A 52 9.25 9.56 -6.34
CA ARG A 52 10.10 8.68 -7.15
C ARG A 52 9.28 7.88 -8.16
N TRP A 53 8.08 7.41 -7.79
CA TRP A 53 7.15 6.78 -8.73
C TRP A 53 6.70 7.74 -9.83
N LEU A 54 6.29 8.95 -9.46
CA LEU A 54 5.76 9.93 -10.41
C LEU A 54 6.80 10.41 -11.43
N VAL A 55 8.09 10.42 -11.07
CA VAL A 55 9.18 10.80 -11.99
C VAL A 55 9.75 9.63 -12.78
N GLY A 56 9.20 8.42 -12.65
CA GLY A 56 9.70 7.23 -13.36
C GLY A 56 11.00 6.67 -12.78
N GLY A 57 11.26 6.87 -11.49
CA GLY A 57 12.48 6.39 -10.82
C GLY A 57 12.53 4.89 -10.55
N TYR A 58 11.47 4.13 -10.87
CA TYR A 58 11.45 2.67 -10.84
C TYR A 58 11.44 2.15 -12.28
N ALA A 59 12.53 1.51 -12.70
CA ALA A 59 12.68 0.89 -14.00
C ALA A 59 12.89 -0.62 -13.83
N ILE A 60 12.20 -1.42 -14.65
CA ILE A 60 12.43 -2.85 -14.76
C ILE A 60 13.56 -3.03 -15.79
N PRO A 61 14.71 -3.63 -15.42
CA PRO A 61 15.77 -3.87 -16.39
C PRO A 61 15.27 -4.86 -17.46
N VAL A 62 15.54 -4.55 -18.73
CA VAL A 62 15.36 -5.51 -19.82
C VAL A 62 16.51 -6.50 -19.74
N THR A 63 16.20 -7.74 -19.40
CA THR A 63 17.06 -8.86 -19.77
C THR A 63 16.74 -9.16 -21.23
N GLU A 64 17.76 -9.26 -22.10
CA GLU A 64 17.60 -9.74 -23.47
C GLU A 64 17.10 -11.19 -23.41
N VAL A 65 15.79 -11.35 -23.24
CA VAL A 65 15.10 -12.59 -23.55
C VAL A 65 14.86 -12.53 -25.04
N GLU A 66 15.50 -13.44 -25.77
CA GLU A 66 15.25 -13.66 -27.18
C GLU A 66 13.74 -13.64 -27.42
N ASP A 67 13.28 -12.74 -28.30
CA ASP A 67 11.90 -12.59 -28.76
C ASP A 67 11.29 -13.98 -29.00
N ASN A 68 10.41 -14.42 -28.11
CA ASN A 68 9.64 -15.66 -28.25
C ASN A 68 8.20 -15.43 -27.81
N GLN A 69 7.57 -14.32 -28.22
CA GLN A 69 6.11 -14.14 -28.03
C GLN A 69 5.50 -13.35 -29.19
N ASP A 70 5.70 -13.82 -30.42
CA ASP A 70 4.85 -13.46 -31.57
C ASP A 70 4.62 -14.70 -32.45
N GLU A 71 4.25 -15.84 -31.84
CA GLU A 71 3.72 -16.99 -32.60
C GLU A 71 2.26 -17.25 -32.25
N ASP A 72 1.43 -16.87 -33.22
CA ASP A 72 0.16 -17.48 -33.64
C ASP A 72 -1.11 -17.20 -32.80
N PHE A 73 -1.80 -16.12 -33.19
CA PHE A 73 -3.21 -15.86 -32.86
C PHE A 73 -4.05 -15.80 -34.15
N ASP A 74 -3.85 -16.73 -35.09
CA ASP A 74 -4.71 -16.89 -36.28
C ASP A 74 -5.33 -18.30 -36.35
N ASP A 75 -6.27 -18.61 -35.46
CA ASP A 75 -7.32 -19.60 -35.74
C ASP A 75 -8.62 -19.20 -35.04
N ARG A 76 -9.56 -18.63 -35.79
CA ARG A 76 -10.92 -19.18 -36.00
C ARG A 76 -11.85 -18.16 -36.65
N GLY A 77 -12.01 -18.27 -37.96
CA GLY A 77 -13.06 -17.64 -38.76
C GLY A 77 -13.53 -18.55 -39.88
#